data_AF-A0AAE4Y8H0-F1
#
_entry.id   AF-A0AAE4Y8H0-F1
#
_cell.length_a   1.000
_cell.length_b   1.000
_cell.length_c   1.000
_cell.angle_alpha   90.00
_cell.angle_beta   90.00
_cell.angle_gamma   90.00
#
_symmetry.space_group_name_H-M   'P 1'
#
loop_
_entity.id
_entity.type
_entity.pdbx_description
1 polymer ?
#
loop_
_entity_poly.entity_id
_entity_poly.type
_entity_poly.pdbx_seq_one_letter_code
_entity_poly.pdbx_strand_id
1 'polypeptide(L)' 'MGKEEDLKKRQEALVKMAKAISSLTKVPLPQVAAVLQKYPPEGASGQKCLEECKKLAAIQMEKLLKAELHL' A
#
# COMPACT_ATOMS: atom_id res chain seq x y z
N MET A 1 21.81 -23.24 -1.02
CA MET A 1 21.97 -21.82 -1.42
C MET A 1 20.69 -21.18 -1.98
N GLY A 2 19.47 -21.77 -1.86
CA GLY A 2 18.28 -21.24 -2.55
C GLY A 2 17.33 -20.34 -1.75
N LYS A 3 17.42 -20.26 -0.41
CA LYS A 3 16.39 -19.58 0.41
C LYS A 3 16.61 -18.07 0.57
N GLU A 4 17.86 -17.61 0.59
CA GLU A 4 18.18 -16.21 0.88
C GLU A 4 17.92 -15.30 -0.32
N GLU A 5 18.18 -15.80 -1.53
CA GLU A 5 17.90 -15.07 -2.77
C GLU A 5 16.40 -14.95 -3.05
N ASP A 6 15.62 -15.98 -2.71
CA ASP A 6 14.16 -15.98 -2.83
C ASP A 6 13.51 -14.96 -1.88
N LEU A 7 14.02 -14.87 -0.65
CA LEU A 7 13.57 -13.91 0.34
C LEU A 7 13.85 -12.47 -0.12
N LYS A 8 15.03 -12.23 -0.70
CA LYS A 8 15.44 -10.91 -1.20
C LYS A 8 14.58 -10.48 -2.38
N LYS A 9 14.33 -11.39 -3.34
CA LYS A 9 13.43 -11.15 -4.49
C LYS A 9 11.99 -10.87 -4.04
N ARG A 10 11.47 -11.62 -3.06
CA ARG A 10 10.14 -11.38 -2.47
C ARG A 10 10.06 -10.02 -1.77
N GLN A 11 11.08 -9.65 -0.99
CA GLN A 11 11.16 -8.35 -0.34
C GLN A 11 11.20 -7.21 -1.36
N GLU A 12 12.00 -7.33 -2.43
CA GLU A 12 12.07 -6.33 -3.50
C GLU A 12 10.73 -6.18 -4.24
N ALA A 13 10.04 -7.29 -4.51
CA ALA A 13 8.71 -7.27 -5.12
C ALA A 13 7.69 -6.56 -4.22
N LEU A 14 7.70 -6.83 -2.91
CA LEU A 14 6.86 -6.15 -1.92
C LEU A 14 7.13 -4.65 -1.89
N VAL A 15 8.39 -4.24 -1.89
CA VAL A 15 8.78 -2.81 -1.86
C VAL A 15 8.36 -2.11 -3.16
N LYS A 16 8.56 -2.74 -4.32
CA LYS A 16 8.11 -2.19 -5.62
C LYS A 16 6.59 -2.04 -5.65
N MET A 17 5.86 -3.04 -5.15
CA MET A 17 4.40 -3.00 -5.10
C MET A 17 3.90 -1.92 -4.14
N ALA A 18 4.50 -1.79 -2.95
CA ALA A 18 4.18 -0.71 -2.01
C ALA A 18 4.40 0.68 -2.63
N LYS A 19 5.50 0.88 -3.35
CA LYS A 19 5.78 2.12 -4.09
C LYS A 19 4.77 2.38 -5.20
N ALA A 20 4.40 1.36 -5.97
CA ALA A 20 3.40 1.49 -7.02
C ALA A 20 2.03 1.89 -6.45
N ILE A 21 1.58 1.20 -5.40
CA ILE A 21 0.29 1.50 -4.74
C ILE A 21 0.34 2.91 -4.15
N SER A 22 1.39 3.25 -3.41
CA SER A 22 1.57 4.59 -2.83
C SER A 22 1.53 5.69 -3.88
N SER A 23 2.15 5.46 -5.05
CA SER A 23 2.13 6.41 -6.16
C SER A 23 0.74 6.56 -6.78
N LEU A 24 0.02 5.45 -6.97
CA LEU A 24 -1.32 5.40 -7.55
C LEU A 24 -2.39 6.00 -6.63
N THR A 25 -2.35 5.67 -5.35
CA THR A 25 -3.38 6.07 -4.37
C THR A 25 -3.00 7.34 -3.61
N LYS A 26 -1.79 7.87 -3.80
CA LYS A 26 -1.22 8.98 -3.01
C LYS A 26 -1.15 8.69 -1.50
N VAL A 27 -1.35 7.44 -1.08
CA VAL A 27 -1.22 7.02 0.32
C VAL A 27 0.26 6.88 0.65
N PRO A 28 0.70 7.35 1.83
CA PRO A 28 2.09 7.21 2.24
C PRO A 28 2.53 5.74 2.35
N LEU A 29 3.74 5.46 1.86
CA LEU A 29 4.40 4.14 1.94
C LEU A 29 4.24 3.39 3.28
N PRO A 30 4.42 4.01 4.47
CA PRO A 30 4.23 3.30 5.74
C PRO A 30 2.81 2.77 5.93
N GLN A 31 1.79 3.49 5.46
CA GLN A 31 0.40 2.99 5.51
C GLN A 31 0.21 1.84 4.51
N VAL A 32 0.71 1.98 3.29
CA VAL A 32 0.66 0.91 2.28
C VAL A 32 1.37 -0.35 2.78
N ALA A 33 2.53 -0.20 3.43
CA ALA A 33 3.27 -1.31 4.03
C ALA A 33 2.49 -1.96 5.20
N ALA A 34 1.76 -1.19 6.00
CA ALA A 34 0.88 -1.74 7.03
C ALA A 34 -0.28 -2.55 6.42
N VAL A 35 -0.86 -2.06 5.31
CA VAL A 35 -1.91 -2.79 4.58
C VAL A 35 -1.33 -4.05 3.94
N LEU A 36 -0.16 -4.00 3.32
CA LEU A 36 0.53 -5.17 2.75
C LEU A 36 0.90 -6.21 3.82
N GLN A 37 1.21 -5.79 5.05
CA GLN A 37 1.44 -6.71 6.18
C GLN A 37 0.14 -7.41 6.61
N LYS A 38 -1.00 -6.73 6.56
CA LYS A 38 -2.32 -7.34 6.83
C LYS A 38 -2.83 -8.20 5.68
N TYR A 39 -2.56 -7.77 4.46
CA TYR A 39 -3.01 -8.37 3.21
C TYR A 39 -1.79 -8.64 2.34
N PRO A 40 -1.04 -9.72 2.62
CA PRO A 40 0.12 -10.09 1.83
C PRO A 40 -0.30 -10.25 0.36
N PRO A 41 0.53 -9.85 -0.61
CA PRO A 41 0.16 -9.90 -2.02
C PRO A 41 0.16 -11.32 -2.61
N GLU A 42 0.40 -12.35 -1.79
CA GLU A 42 0.30 -13.74 -2.23
C GLU A 42 -1.18 -14.13 -2.41
N GLY A 43 -1.54 -14.47 -3.65
CA GLY A 43 -2.90 -14.91 -4.01
C GLY A 43 -3.94 -13.79 -4.01
N ALA A 44 -5.15 -14.09 -3.53
CA ALA A 44 -6.31 -13.20 -3.59
C ALA A 44 -6.22 -11.94 -2.69
N SER A 45 -5.20 -11.87 -1.83
CA SER A 45 -5.03 -10.79 -0.85
C SER A 45 -4.44 -9.51 -1.45
N GLY A 46 -3.75 -9.57 -2.59
CA GLY A 46 -3.23 -8.38 -3.27
C GLY A 46 -4.32 -7.40 -3.73
N GLN A 47 -5.48 -7.93 -4.16
CA GLN A 47 -6.62 -7.10 -4.56
C GLN A 47 -7.26 -6.39 -3.35
N LYS A 48 -7.37 -7.09 -2.21
CA LYS A 48 -7.82 -6.49 -0.94
C LYS A 48 -6.87 -5.40 -0.45
N CYS A 49 -5.56 -5.58 -0.60
CA CYS A 49 -4.57 -4.56 -0.26
C CYS A 49 -4.81 -3.27 -1.06
N LEU A 50 -5.08 -3.39 -2.35
CA LEU A 50 -5.36 -2.26 -3.24
C LEU A 50 -6.66 -1.55 -2.86
N GLU A 51 -7.73 -2.29 -2.56
CA GLU A 51 -9.01 -1.76 -2.08
C GLU A 51 -8.86 -0.97 -0.77
N GLU A 52 -8.18 -1.53 0.22
CA GLU A 52 -7.97 -0.86 1.52
C GLU A 52 -7.09 0.39 1.36
N CYS A 53 -6.06 0.34 0.50
CA CYS A 53 -5.27 1.53 0.18
C CYS A 53 -6.11 2.60 -0.53
N LYS A 54 -7.05 2.24 -1.41
CA LYS A 54 -7.98 3.19 -2.02
C LYS A 54 -8.92 3.82 -1.00
N LYS A 55 -9.45 3.06 -0.05
CA LYS A 55 -10.29 3.60 1.03
C LYS A 55 -9.51 4.58 1.90
N LEU A 56 -8.27 4.24 2.27
CA LEU A 56 -7.40 5.15 3.02
C LEU A 56 -7.10 6.44 2.25
N ALA A 57 -6.86 6.34 0.93
CA ALA A 57 -6.70 7.50 0.07
C ALA A 57 -7.94 8.40 0.08
N ALA A 58 -9.13 7.80 -0.05
CA ALA A 58 -10.39 8.53 -0.05
C ALA A 58 -10.62 9.25 1.28
N ILE A 59 -10.36 8.60 2.41
CA ILE A 59 -10.46 9.22 3.75
C ILE A 59 -9.47 10.38 3.88
N GLN A 60 -8.24 10.21 3.38
CA GLN A 60 -7.20 11.23 3.44
C GLN A 60 -7.55 12.43 2.55
N MET A 61 -8.09 12.20 1.36
CA MET A 61 -8.63 13.24 0.49
C MET A 61 -9.83 13.95 1.10
N GLU A 62 -10.79 13.23 1.68
CA GLU A 62 -11.95 13.84 2.34
C GLU A 62 -11.49 14.72 3.52
N LYS A 63 -10.53 14.25 4.32
CA LYS A 63 -9.97 15.03 5.43
C LYS A 63 -9.21 16.28 4.95
N LEU A 64 -8.45 16.17 3.87
CA LEU A 64 -7.78 17.32 3.24
C LEU A 64 -8.80 18.32 2.69
N LEU A 65 -9.82 17.84 1.99
CA LEU A 65 -10.89 18.66 1.45
C LEU A 65 -11.66 19.38 2.58
N LYS A 66 -11.95 18.68 3.68
CA LYS A 66 -12.58 19.26 4.88
C LYS A 66 -11.69 20.30 5.55
N ALA A 67 -10.38 20.09 5.55
CA ALA A 67 -9.43 21.05 6.10
C ALA A 67 -9.33 22.32 5.25
N GLU A 68 -9.37 22.20 3.92
CA GLU A 68 -9.39 23.37 3.01
C GLU A 68 -10.72 24.13 3.03
N LEU A 69 -11.85 23.44 3.26
CA LEU A 69 -13.17 24.07 3.41
C LEU A 69 -13.37 24.83 4.73
N HIS A 70 -12.46 24.66 5.69
CA HIS A 70 -12.48 25.38 6.98
C HIS A 70 -11.48 26.56 7.02
N LEU A 71 -10.96 26.98 5.85
CA LEU A 71 -10.20 28.22 5.66
C LEU A 71 -11.09 29.31 5.06
#